data_AF-A0A9P5Z3R2-F1
#
_entry.id   AF-A0A9P5Z3R2-F1
#
_cell.length_a   1.000
_cell.length_b   1.000
_cell.length_c   1.000
_cell.angle_alpha   90.00
_cell.angle_beta   90.00
_cell.angle_gamma   90.00
#
_symmetry.space_group_name_H-M   'P 1'
#
loop_
_entity.id
_entity.type
_entity.pdbx_description
1 polymer ?
#
loop_
_entity_poly.entity_id
_entity_poly.type
_entity_poly.pdbx_seq_one_letter_code
_entity_poly.pdbx_strand_id
1 'polypeptide(L)'
;MIPATIQAPPSPLHFLANVVSSIEPTASFSPSPSHRSSSPLSARSLSSTPTSTFLHDVASLHIPCKTPETPRDSRHRALKHSNFSISMSQPDPSFVPFIRQKSGRRTRKTTELHLKGRLQMKTRRKELLEKAIKIKSLDNSPVNERQLLVLRMVYDEITMYPCESWMVLIAIIINRAYKQVKNWFSNERQKNRVGESIPFETEDGDKVRLRTTALATCQDWSDSFFEEVVMIYNYRVQRNSRFRSLRLHDASDYDQ
;
A
#
# COMPACT_ATOMS: atom_id res chain seq x y z
N MET A 1 1.50 43.88 -22.60
CA MET A 1 0.48 43.14 -21.83
C MET A 1 0.17 41.87 -22.60
N ILE A 2 0.61 40.71 -22.12
CA ILE A 2 0.42 39.40 -22.76
C ILE A 2 -0.71 38.69 -21.98
N PRO A 3 -1.75 38.15 -22.63
CA PRO A 3 -2.83 37.50 -21.92
C PRO A 3 -2.36 36.17 -21.32
N ALA A 4 -2.67 35.97 -20.04
CA ALA A 4 -2.42 34.72 -19.32
C ALA A 4 -3.32 33.62 -19.89
N THR A 5 -2.70 32.61 -20.51
CA THR A 5 -3.37 31.42 -21.00
C THR A 5 -3.78 30.55 -19.82
N ILE A 6 -5.08 30.39 -19.61
CA ILE A 6 -5.65 29.46 -18.62
C ILE A 6 -5.46 28.05 -19.16
N GLN A 7 -4.48 27.31 -18.62
CA GLN A 7 -4.34 25.88 -18.88
C GLN A 7 -5.50 25.13 -18.21
N ALA A 8 -6.30 24.45 -19.02
CA ALA A 8 -7.31 23.52 -18.55
C ALA A 8 -6.64 22.36 -17.77
N PRO A 9 -7.32 21.79 -16.76
CA PRO A 9 -6.80 20.68 -15.99
C PRO A 9 -6.51 19.49 -16.92
N PRO A 10 -5.37 18.79 -16.75
CA PRO A 10 -4.98 17.70 -17.62
C PRO A 10 -6.03 16.60 -17.61
N SER A 11 -6.56 16.30 -18.79
CA SER A 11 -7.50 15.20 -19.01
C SER A 11 -6.89 13.87 -18.55
N PRO A 12 -7.68 12.92 -17.99
CA PRO A 12 -7.21 11.58 -17.59
C PRO A 12 -6.51 10.80 -18.72
N LEU A 13 -6.71 11.17 -19.98
CA LEU A 13 -5.98 10.59 -21.11
C LEU A 13 -4.50 10.98 -21.14
N HIS A 14 -4.13 12.16 -20.64
CA HIS A 14 -2.71 12.57 -20.55
C HIS A 14 -1.95 11.73 -19.51
N PHE A 15 -2.63 11.23 -18.48
CA PHE A 15 -2.06 10.29 -17.52
C PHE A 15 -1.64 8.98 -18.19
N LEU A 16 -2.42 8.48 -19.15
CA LEU A 16 -2.08 7.26 -19.89
C LEU A 16 -0.89 7.48 -20.83
N ALA A 17 -0.76 8.66 -21.45
CA ALA A 17 0.30 8.96 -22.41
C ALA A 17 1.70 9.09 -21.77
N ASN A 18 1.80 9.71 -20.58
CA ASN A 18 3.11 9.87 -19.92
C ASN A 18 3.67 8.55 -19.38
N VAL A 19 2.81 7.61 -18.96
CA VAL A 19 3.22 6.26 -18.53
C VAL A 19 3.52 5.33 -19.72
N VAL A 20 3.22 5.75 -20.96
CA VAL A 20 3.65 5.04 -22.18
C VAL A 20 5.06 5.44 -22.58
N SER A 21 5.51 6.65 -22.25
CA SER A 21 6.76 7.23 -22.77
C SER A 21 8.00 6.97 -21.92
N SER A 22 7.88 6.55 -20.65
CA SER A 22 9.05 6.32 -19.78
C SER A 22 9.67 4.92 -19.87
N ILE A 23 9.15 4.06 -20.75
CA ILE A 23 9.67 2.69 -20.94
C ILE A 23 10.35 2.62 -22.32
N GLU A 24 11.40 3.43 -22.51
CA GLU A 24 12.38 3.15 -23.55
C GLU A 24 13.27 1.99 -23.08
N PRO A 25 13.41 0.91 -23.87
CA PRO A 25 14.35 -0.15 -23.57
C PRO A 25 15.77 0.34 -23.87
N THR A 26 16.57 0.55 -22.84
CA THR A 26 18.03 0.67 -22.97
C THR A 26 18.60 -0.68 -23.44
N ALA A 27 18.56 -0.90 -24.75
CA ALA A 27 19.23 -1.99 -25.44
C ALA A 27 20.30 -1.40 -26.37
N SER A 28 21.50 -1.21 -25.82
CA SER A 28 22.71 -0.93 -26.60
C SER A 28 23.93 -1.54 -25.92
N PHE A 29 23.99 -2.87 -25.93
CA PHE A 29 25.27 -3.60 -25.81
C PHE A 29 25.61 -4.17 -27.19
N SER A 30 26.62 -3.59 -27.82
CA SER A 30 27.23 -4.10 -29.05
C SER A 30 27.99 -5.39 -28.76
N PRO A 31 27.83 -6.46 -29.57
CA PRO A 31 28.75 -7.59 -29.57
C PRO A 31 29.87 -7.33 -30.58
N SER A 32 31.12 -7.55 -30.17
CA SER A 32 32.28 -7.65 -31.07
C SER A 32 32.79 -9.09 -31.13
N PRO A 33 33.49 -9.48 -32.21
CA PRO A 33 33.43 -10.85 -32.73
C PRO A 33 34.62 -11.75 -32.36
N SER A 34 34.31 -13.05 -32.33
CA SER A 34 35.11 -14.27 -32.53
C SER A 34 36.64 -14.22 -32.50
N HIS A 35 37.21 -15.04 -31.61
CA HIS A 35 38.43 -15.81 -31.88
C HIS A 35 38.24 -17.30 -31.54
N ARG A 36 38.51 -18.13 -32.55
CA ARG A 36 38.67 -19.59 -32.49
C ARG A 36 39.83 -19.97 -31.56
N SER A 37 39.78 -21.14 -30.91
CA SER A 37 40.64 -22.30 -31.23
C SER A 37 40.64 -23.38 -30.13
N SER A 38 40.47 -24.63 -30.58
CA SER A 38 41.08 -25.89 -30.10
C SER A 38 40.75 -26.46 -28.69
N SER A 39 39.99 -27.56 -28.71
CA SER A 39 40.08 -28.72 -27.79
C SER A 39 41.48 -29.39 -27.87
N PRO A 40 41.93 -30.19 -26.87
CA PRO A 40 41.45 -31.59 -26.78
C PRO A 40 41.32 -32.21 -25.37
N LEU A 41 40.35 -33.15 -25.31
CA LEU A 41 40.20 -34.40 -24.54
C LEU A 41 41.27 -34.80 -23.48
N SER A 42 40.81 -35.17 -22.26
CA SER A 42 40.74 -36.58 -21.80
C SER A 42 40.61 -36.76 -20.28
N ALA A 43 40.02 -37.91 -19.92
CA ALA A 43 40.12 -38.67 -18.66
C ALA A 43 39.29 -38.18 -17.45
N ARG A 44 38.25 -38.87 -16.99
CA ARG A 44 38.08 -40.22 -16.37
C ARG A 44 37.96 -40.11 -14.84
N SER A 45 37.07 -40.95 -14.30
CA SER A 45 36.96 -41.43 -12.90
C SER A 45 36.02 -40.59 -12.00
N LEU A 46 34.84 -41.09 -11.63
CA LEU A 46 34.50 -42.14 -10.63
C LEU A 46 34.14 -41.52 -9.25
N SER A 47 32.87 -41.70 -8.90
CA SER A 47 32.27 -41.91 -7.57
C SER A 47 33.09 -41.67 -6.30
N SER A 48 32.53 -40.84 -5.40
CA SER A 48 32.41 -41.13 -3.96
C SER A 48 31.61 -40.04 -3.20
N THR A 49 30.45 -40.40 -2.64
CA THR A 49 30.02 -39.97 -1.30
C THR A 49 30.94 -40.65 -0.26
N PRO A 50 31.20 -40.15 0.98
CA PRO A 50 30.18 -39.75 1.96
C PRO A 50 30.58 -38.65 3.00
N THR A 51 29.67 -38.39 3.96
CA THR A 51 29.90 -37.91 5.36
C THR A 51 30.49 -36.51 5.59
N SER A 52 29.73 -35.57 6.16
CA SER A 52 29.37 -35.42 7.59
C SER A 52 30.43 -34.69 8.42
N THR A 53 29.91 -33.81 9.29
CA THR A 53 30.50 -33.11 10.46
C THR A 53 31.17 -31.75 10.31
N PHE A 54 30.85 -30.93 11.32
CA PHE A 54 31.45 -29.68 11.78
C PHE A 54 30.89 -28.36 11.23
N LEU A 55 29.69 -27.99 11.71
CA LEU A 55 29.39 -26.59 11.97
C LEU A 55 29.70 -26.28 13.43
N HIS A 56 30.77 -25.50 13.61
CA HIS A 56 31.07 -24.75 14.80
C HIS A 56 30.14 -23.52 14.91
N ASP A 57 29.98 -23.10 16.16
CA ASP A 57 29.85 -21.72 16.62
C ASP A 57 28.46 -21.13 16.93
N VAL A 58 28.01 -21.50 18.12
CA VAL A 58 27.68 -20.63 19.26
C VAL A 58 27.32 -19.16 18.96
N ALA A 59 26.02 -18.85 19.05
CA ALA A 59 25.55 -17.56 19.55
C ALA A 59 24.19 -17.74 20.26
N SER A 60 24.22 -18.35 21.44
CA SER A 60 23.09 -18.37 22.37
C SER A 60 22.86 -16.96 22.94
N LEU A 61 21.89 -16.23 22.39
CA LEU A 61 21.35 -14.99 22.99
C LEU A 61 20.40 -15.35 24.14
N HIS A 62 20.95 -15.70 25.29
CA HIS A 62 20.17 -15.69 26.53
C HIS A 62 20.02 -14.26 27.02
N ILE A 63 18.79 -13.71 26.91
CA ILE A 63 18.40 -12.47 27.58
C ILE A 63 18.04 -12.83 29.02
N PRO A 64 18.76 -12.34 30.05
CA PRO A 64 18.41 -12.58 31.44
C PRO A 64 17.21 -11.71 31.83
N CYS A 65 16.04 -12.32 31.98
CA CYS A 65 14.91 -11.69 32.67
C CYS A 65 15.21 -11.69 34.18
N LYS A 66 15.72 -10.57 34.69
CA LYS A 66 15.74 -10.31 36.14
C LYS A 66 14.49 -9.51 36.51
N THR A 67 13.54 -10.23 37.09
CA THR A 67 12.53 -9.70 38.00
C THR A 67 13.20 -9.13 39.25
N PRO A 68 12.64 -8.04 39.78
CA PRO A 68 12.51 -7.91 41.22
C PRO A 68 11.04 -7.83 41.60
N GLU A 69 10.56 -8.88 42.26
CA GLU A 69 9.42 -8.78 43.16
C GLU A 69 9.82 -7.92 44.36
N THR A 70 8.92 -7.03 44.79
CA THR A 70 8.51 -6.96 46.19
C THR A 70 7.20 -6.16 46.31
N PRO A 71 6.39 -6.46 47.34
CA PRO A 71 4.98 -6.15 47.39
C PRO A 71 4.71 -4.81 48.08
N ARG A 72 3.62 -4.13 47.70
CA ARG A 72 2.96 -3.21 48.63
C ARG A 72 1.49 -3.03 48.31
N ASP A 73 0.69 -3.40 49.29
CA ASP A 73 -0.68 -2.98 49.51
C ASP A 73 -0.88 -1.48 49.30
N SER A 74 -1.91 -1.11 48.54
CA SER A 74 -2.72 0.06 48.84
C SER A 74 -4.07 0.01 48.13
N ARG A 75 -5.05 -0.47 48.88
CA ARG A 75 -6.41 0.06 49.06
C ARG A 75 -6.83 1.27 48.20
N HIS A 76 -8.02 1.11 47.62
CA HIS A 76 -9.08 2.12 47.41
C HIS A 76 -8.71 3.47 46.78
N ARG A 77 -9.12 3.68 45.52
CA ARG A 77 -9.77 4.95 45.13
C ARG A 77 -10.68 4.79 43.92
N ALA A 78 -11.98 4.68 44.19
CA ALA A 78 -13.00 4.97 43.19
C ALA A 78 -12.88 6.46 42.82
N LEU A 79 -12.69 6.76 41.54
CA LEU A 79 -12.72 8.12 41.03
C LEU A 79 -14.17 8.59 40.97
N LYS A 80 -14.49 9.45 41.92
CA LYS A 80 -15.77 10.13 42.12
C LYS A 80 -15.73 11.53 41.51
N HIS A 81 -16.79 11.82 40.75
CA HIS A 81 -17.45 13.10 40.49
C HIS A 81 -16.75 14.23 39.71
N SER A 82 -17.46 14.71 38.69
CA SER A 82 -17.73 16.13 38.52
C SER A 82 -19.14 16.33 37.96
N ASN A 83 -20.09 16.58 38.87
CA ASN A 83 -21.40 17.16 38.54
C ASN A 83 -21.18 18.66 38.28
N PHE A 84 -21.58 19.14 37.10
CA PHE A 84 -21.61 20.57 36.82
C PHE A 84 -22.76 21.21 37.61
N SER A 85 -22.38 22.07 38.55
CA SER A 85 -23.27 22.97 39.28
C SER A 85 -23.71 24.11 38.34
N ILE A 86 -25.00 24.19 38.05
CA ILE A 86 -25.61 25.35 37.39
C ILE A 86 -25.84 26.38 38.50
N SER A 87 -25.04 27.45 38.51
CA SER A 87 -25.30 28.61 39.35
C SER A 87 -26.51 29.38 38.80
N MET A 88 -27.53 29.50 39.64
CA MET A 88 -28.64 30.43 39.48
C MET A 88 -28.11 31.86 39.64
N SER A 89 -28.14 32.64 38.55
CA SER A 89 -28.02 34.10 38.57
C SER A 89 -29.37 34.67 38.16
N GLN A 90 -30.02 35.38 39.07
CA GLN A 90 -31.26 36.12 38.82
C GLN A 90 -31.01 37.44 38.06
N PRO A 91 -32.07 38.05 37.49
CA PRO A 91 -32.01 38.79 36.23
C PRO A 91 -31.90 40.31 36.38
N ASP A 92 -31.30 40.92 35.36
CA ASP A 92 -31.24 42.36 35.14
C ASP A 92 -32.51 42.82 34.37
N PRO A 93 -33.28 43.82 34.83
CA PRO A 93 -34.61 44.12 34.28
C PRO A 93 -34.64 45.00 33.02
N SER A 94 -33.52 45.15 32.29
CA SER A 94 -33.45 46.08 31.14
C SER A 94 -33.01 45.45 29.81
N PHE A 95 -33.15 44.14 29.64
CA PHE A 95 -32.83 43.52 28.35
C PHE A 95 -34.07 43.36 27.47
N VAL A 96 -34.18 44.24 26.48
CA VAL A 96 -35.16 44.13 25.40
C VAL A 96 -34.93 42.78 24.70
N PRO A 97 -35.94 41.90 24.59
CA PRO A 97 -35.77 40.66 23.87
C PRO A 97 -35.67 41.00 22.39
N PHE A 98 -34.44 41.08 21.87
CA PHE A 98 -34.24 40.87 20.44
C PHE A 98 -34.74 39.47 20.14
N ILE A 99 -35.96 39.40 19.59
CA ILE A 99 -36.55 38.22 18.98
C ILE A 99 -35.62 37.85 17.83
N ARG A 100 -34.57 37.09 18.15
CA ARG A 100 -33.66 36.51 17.18
C ARG A 100 -34.45 35.40 16.50
N GLN A 101 -35.10 35.76 15.41
CA GLN A 101 -35.84 34.86 14.55
C GLN A 101 -34.96 33.63 14.28
N LYS A 102 -35.46 32.47 14.73
CA LYS A 102 -34.85 31.16 14.55
C LYS A 102 -34.80 30.83 13.05
N SER A 103 -33.73 31.21 12.35
CA SER A 103 -33.44 30.75 10.98
C SER A 103 -32.61 29.45 10.94
N GLY A 104 -32.50 28.74 12.06
CA GLY A 104 -31.70 27.51 12.21
C GLY A 104 -32.33 26.22 11.66
N ARG A 105 -33.00 26.24 10.51
CA ARG A 105 -33.72 25.06 9.97
C ARG A 105 -33.28 24.58 8.59
N ARG A 106 -32.08 24.96 8.10
CA ARG A 106 -31.56 24.49 6.81
C ARG A 106 -30.26 23.68 6.84
N THR A 107 -29.55 23.58 7.96
CA THR A 107 -28.26 22.83 8.04
C THR A 107 -28.38 21.35 8.43
N ARG A 108 -29.59 20.86 8.75
CA ARG A 108 -29.80 19.46 9.19
C ARG A 108 -29.77 18.43 8.05
N LYS A 109 -30.01 18.85 6.81
CA LYS A 109 -30.10 17.93 5.65
C LYS A 109 -28.74 17.55 5.08
N THR A 110 -27.75 18.44 5.18
CA THR A 110 -26.39 18.21 4.65
C THR A 110 -25.60 17.24 5.53
N THR A 111 -25.79 17.29 6.84
CA THR A 111 -25.17 16.35 7.80
C THR A 111 -25.69 14.93 7.65
N GLU A 112 -26.97 14.75 7.34
CA GLU A 112 -27.57 13.42 7.17
C GLU A 112 -27.04 12.71 5.92
N LEU A 113 -26.91 13.42 4.78
CA LEU A 113 -26.33 12.86 3.54
C LEU A 113 -24.88 12.42 3.73
N HIS A 114 -24.07 13.25 4.39
CA HIS A 114 -22.67 12.93 4.67
C HIS A 114 -22.54 11.72 5.61
N LEU A 115 -23.39 11.62 6.63
CA LEU A 115 -23.39 10.48 7.54
C LEU A 115 -23.77 9.18 6.84
N LYS A 116 -24.77 9.23 5.95
CA LYS A 116 -25.20 8.09 5.13
C LYS A 116 -24.09 7.63 4.19
N GLY A 117 -23.40 8.57 3.52
CA GLY A 117 -22.27 8.26 2.64
C GLY A 117 -21.14 7.56 3.40
N ARG A 118 -20.76 8.07 4.57
CA ARG A 118 -19.74 7.42 5.42
C ARG A 118 -20.14 6.02 5.88
N LEU A 119 -21.42 5.81 6.20
CA LEU A 119 -21.91 4.49 6.60
C LEU A 119 -21.86 3.50 5.43
N GLN A 120 -22.29 3.92 4.24
CA GLN A 120 -22.22 3.10 3.03
C GLN A 120 -20.78 2.68 2.70
N MET A 121 -19.83 3.63 2.77
CA MET A 121 -18.41 3.33 2.54
C MET A 121 -17.85 2.33 3.56
N LYS A 122 -18.20 2.49 4.85
CA LYS A 122 -17.80 1.52 5.89
C LYS A 122 -18.35 0.13 5.61
N THR A 123 -19.62 0.03 5.20
CA THR A 123 -20.22 -1.26 4.82
C THR A 123 -19.50 -1.87 3.63
N ARG A 124 -19.26 -1.10 2.56
CA ARG A 124 -18.51 -1.55 1.37
C ARG A 124 -17.12 -2.07 1.75
N ARG A 125 -16.37 -1.32 2.58
CA ARG A 125 -15.05 -1.74 3.07
C ARG A 125 -15.09 -3.05 3.83
N LYS A 126 -16.11 -3.24 4.68
CA LYS A 126 -16.30 -4.49 5.42
C LYS A 126 -16.55 -5.68 4.48
N GLU A 127 -17.42 -5.51 3.49
CA GLU A 127 -17.71 -6.55 2.49
C GLU A 127 -16.45 -6.91 1.68
N LEU A 128 -15.67 -5.90 1.27
CA LEU A 128 -14.40 -6.12 0.58
C LEU A 128 -13.38 -6.83 1.47
N LEU A 129 -13.29 -6.47 2.75
CA LEU A 129 -12.41 -7.14 3.70
C LEU A 129 -12.81 -8.61 3.87
N GLU A 130 -14.10 -8.91 4.03
CA GLU A 130 -14.61 -10.28 4.10
C GLU A 130 -14.29 -11.07 2.82
N LYS A 131 -14.42 -10.44 1.65
CA LYS A 131 -14.03 -11.03 0.36
C LYS A 131 -12.53 -11.33 0.31
N ALA A 132 -11.68 -10.38 0.74
CA ALA A 132 -10.23 -10.54 0.73
C ALA A 132 -9.74 -11.63 1.70
N ILE A 133 -10.38 -11.76 2.87
CA ILE A 133 -10.07 -12.81 3.86
C ILE A 133 -10.41 -14.21 3.31
N LYS A 134 -11.45 -14.33 2.47
CA LYS A 134 -11.83 -15.60 1.84
C LYS A 134 -10.86 -16.08 0.76
N ILE A 135 -9.94 -15.21 0.29
CA ILE A 135 -8.91 -15.61 -0.68
C ILE A 135 -7.93 -16.56 0.01
N LYS A 136 -8.05 -17.85 -0.32
CA LYS A 136 -7.12 -18.88 0.13
C LYS A 136 -5.92 -18.87 -0.80
N SER A 137 -4.76 -18.54 -0.27
CA SER A 137 -3.46 -18.77 -0.90
C SER A 137 -2.64 -19.68 0.00
N LEU A 138 -1.80 -20.51 -0.60
CA LEU A 138 -0.92 -21.39 0.17
C LEU A 138 -0.06 -20.55 1.13
N ASP A 139 -0.13 -20.89 2.42
CA ASP A 139 0.62 -20.20 3.45
C ASP A 139 2.12 -20.33 3.15
N ASN A 140 2.85 -19.22 3.26
CA ASN A 140 4.28 -19.11 2.93
C ASN A 140 4.67 -19.32 1.45
N SER A 141 3.71 -19.45 0.53
CA SER A 141 4.04 -19.39 -0.91
C SER A 141 4.67 -18.03 -1.23
N PRO A 142 5.75 -17.96 -2.03
CA PRO A 142 6.28 -16.68 -2.49
C PRO A 142 5.26 -15.95 -3.36
N VAL A 143 5.39 -14.63 -3.40
CA VAL A 143 4.61 -13.78 -4.31
C VAL A 143 5.09 -14.04 -5.74
N ASN A 144 4.18 -14.30 -6.68
CA ASN A 144 4.53 -14.47 -8.09
C ASN A 144 5.13 -13.15 -8.64
N GLU A 145 6.07 -13.22 -9.58
CA GLU A 145 6.68 -12.06 -10.25
C GLU A 145 5.64 -11.01 -10.68
N ARG A 146 4.52 -11.43 -11.29
CA ARG A 146 3.44 -10.50 -11.66
C ARG A 146 2.87 -9.75 -10.45
N GLN A 147 2.58 -10.48 -9.37
CA GLN A 147 2.02 -9.91 -8.15
C GLN A 147 3.05 -8.98 -7.50
N LEU A 148 4.32 -9.36 -7.54
CA LEU A 148 5.43 -8.56 -7.02
C LEU A 148 5.56 -7.23 -7.75
N LEU A 149 5.42 -7.18 -9.08
CA LEU A 149 5.44 -5.93 -9.84
C LEU A 149 4.34 -4.95 -9.41
N VAL A 150 3.15 -5.45 -9.10
CA VAL A 150 2.04 -4.62 -8.61
C VAL A 150 2.32 -4.10 -7.19
N LEU A 151 2.81 -4.97 -6.31
CA LEU A 151 3.18 -4.59 -4.94
C LEU A 151 4.30 -3.54 -4.94
N ARG A 152 5.30 -3.70 -5.82
CA ARG A 152 6.39 -2.74 -6.02
C ARG A 152 5.88 -1.41 -6.52
N MET A 153 5.03 -1.39 -7.56
CA MET A 153 4.44 -0.14 -8.03
C MET A 153 3.73 0.62 -6.91
N VAL A 154 2.91 -0.06 -6.09
CA VAL A 154 2.27 0.60 -4.95
C VAL A 154 3.31 1.09 -3.94
N TYR A 155 4.31 0.28 -3.59
CA TYR A 155 5.32 0.62 -2.59
C TYR A 155 6.23 1.79 -3.00
N ASP A 156 6.69 1.76 -4.24
CA ASP A 156 7.72 2.65 -4.80
C ASP A 156 7.12 3.95 -5.35
N GLU A 157 5.88 3.92 -5.84
CA GLU A 157 5.24 5.09 -6.48
C GLU A 157 4.10 5.70 -5.67
N ILE A 158 3.37 4.90 -4.88
CA ILE A 158 2.16 5.39 -4.20
C ILE A 158 2.40 5.59 -2.71
N THR A 159 2.64 4.50 -1.98
CA THR A 159 2.75 4.51 -0.53
C THR A 159 3.49 3.29 0.00
N MET A 160 4.37 3.52 0.96
CA MET A 160 4.97 2.46 1.78
C MET A 160 4.04 2.00 2.91
N TYR A 161 2.99 2.77 3.19
CA TYR A 161 2.08 2.62 4.33
C TYR A 161 0.61 2.59 3.86
N PRO A 162 0.22 1.62 3.01
CA PRO A 162 -1.18 1.51 2.60
C PRO A 162 -2.07 1.28 3.82
N CYS A 163 -3.20 1.99 3.87
CA CYS A 163 -4.23 1.75 4.88
C CYS A 163 -4.92 0.39 4.65
N GLU A 164 -5.78 -0.01 5.59
CA GLU A 164 -6.47 -1.30 5.52
C GLU A 164 -7.34 -1.45 4.27
N SER A 165 -8.13 -0.43 3.91
CA SER A 165 -8.97 -0.49 2.71
C SER A 165 -8.12 -0.71 1.46
N TRP A 166 -6.97 -0.03 1.33
CA TRP A 166 -6.07 -0.20 0.20
C TRP A 166 -5.38 -1.55 0.18
N MET A 167 -4.94 -2.07 1.33
CA MET A 167 -4.39 -3.43 1.42
C MET A 167 -5.42 -4.50 1.00
N VAL A 168 -6.69 -4.32 1.36
CA VAL A 168 -7.81 -5.17 0.94
C VAL A 168 -8.00 -5.12 -0.57
N LEU A 169 -8.03 -3.92 -1.16
CA LEU A 169 -8.15 -3.74 -2.60
C LEU A 169 -7.00 -4.42 -3.36
N ILE A 170 -5.76 -4.21 -2.92
CA ILE A 170 -4.58 -4.88 -3.48
C ILE A 170 -4.78 -6.40 -3.45
N ALA A 171 -5.11 -6.96 -2.28
CA ALA A 171 -5.30 -8.39 -2.08
C ALA A 171 -6.32 -9.00 -3.06
N ILE A 172 -7.45 -8.31 -3.28
CA ILE A 172 -8.46 -8.72 -4.26
C ILE A 172 -7.91 -8.66 -5.68
N ILE A 173 -7.26 -7.56 -6.06
CA ILE A 173 -6.79 -7.31 -7.44
C ILE A 173 -5.68 -8.29 -7.87
N ILE A 174 -4.76 -8.61 -6.97
CA ILE A 174 -3.67 -9.56 -7.25
C ILE A 174 -4.02 -11.00 -6.90
N ASN A 175 -5.25 -11.23 -6.41
CA ASN A 175 -5.76 -12.51 -5.90
C ASN A 175 -4.79 -13.18 -4.92
N ARG A 176 -4.46 -12.47 -3.85
CA ARG A 176 -3.53 -12.92 -2.81
C ARG A 176 -4.16 -12.73 -1.43
N ALA A 177 -3.88 -13.61 -0.47
CA ALA A 177 -4.42 -13.46 0.87
C ALA A 177 -4.02 -12.12 1.50
N TYR A 178 -4.98 -11.45 2.12
CA TYR A 178 -4.80 -10.16 2.78
C TYR A 178 -3.62 -10.15 3.76
N LYS A 179 -3.47 -11.21 4.58
CA LYS A 179 -2.37 -11.36 5.53
C LYS A 179 -1.00 -11.35 4.84
N GLN A 180 -0.88 -11.96 3.66
CA GLN A 180 0.38 -12.00 2.92
C GLN A 180 0.73 -10.65 2.32
N VAL A 181 -0.26 -9.88 1.84
CA VAL A 181 -0.05 -8.50 1.39
C VAL A 181 0.45 -7.64 2.55
N LYS A 182 -0.21 -7.70 3.70
CA LYS A 182 0.20 -6.98 4.92
C LYS A 182 1.63 -7.32 5.35
N ASN A 183 1.97 -8.62 5.37
CA ASN A 183 3.31 -9.08 5.70
C ASN A 183 4.36 -8.60 4.70
N TRP A 184 4.03 -8.64 3.40
CA TRP A 184 4.94 -8.17 2.35
C TRP A 184 5.32 -6.69 2.56
N PHE A 185 4.34 -5.80 2.74
CA PHE A 185 4.62 -4.38 3.02
C PHE A 185 5.41 -4.17 4.32
N SER A 186 5.15 -4.99 5.35
CA SER A 186 5.91 -4.94 6.59
C SER A 186 7.38 -5.31 6.39
N ASN A 187 7.64 -6.43 5.71
CA ASN A 187 8.99 -6.91 5.43
C ASN A 187 9.74 -5.93 4.52
N GLU A 188 9.04 -5.37 3.53
CA GLU A 188 9.63 -4.45 2.57
C GLU A 188 10.11 -3.16 3.26
N ARG A 189 9.36 -2.63 4.24
CA ARG A 189 9.80 -1.49 5.07
C ARG A 189 10.97 -1.82 6.00
N GLN A 190 11.03 -3.05 6.50
CA GLN A 190 12.14 -3.46 7.35
C GLN A 190 13.44 -3.59 6.56
N LYS A 191 13.36 -4.11 5.32
CA LYS A 191 14.48 -4.22 4.38
C LYS A 191 14.90 -2.86 3.85
N ASN A 192 13.94 -2.04 3.43
CA ASN A 192 14.16 -0.74 2.81
C ASN A 192 13.63 0.36 3.73
N ARG A 193 14.50 0.91 4.56
CA ARG A 193 14.17 1.96 5.54
C ARG A 193 14.09 3.37 4.94
N VAL A 194 14.14 3.47 3.62
CA VAL A 194 14.24 4.72 2.87
C VAL A 194 12.98 4.96 2.03
N GLY A 195 12.54 6.21 2.00
CA GLY A 195 11.41 6.67 1.21
C GLY A 195 10.72 7.84 1.91
N GLU A 196 10.76 9.00 1.27
CA GLU A 196 10.01 10.17 1.72
C GLU A 196 8.52 9.94 1.49
N SER A 197 7.71 10.35 2.47
CA SER A 197 6.26 10.31 2.34
C SER A 197 5.61 11.43 3.13
N ILE A 198 4.59 12.01 2.51
CA ILE A 198 3.85 13.17 2.97
C ILE A 198 2.52 12.69 3.57
N PRO A 199 2.18 13.09 4.81
CA PRO A 199 0.85 12.83 5.38
C PRO A 199 -0.24 13.42 4.48
N PHE A 200 -1.27 12.62 4.20
CA PHE A 200 -2.37 12.99 3.31
C PHE A 200 -3.69 12.44 3.88
N GLU A 201 -4.78 13.17 3.70
CA GLU A 201 -6.13 12.72 4.08
C GLU A 201 -6.93 12.43 2.81
N THR A 202 -7.38 11.19 2.65
CA THR A 202 -8.17 10.77 1.49
C THR A 202 -9.56 11.42 1.50
N GLU A 203 -10.22 11.44 0.34
CA GLU A 203 -11.62 11.89 0.26
C GLU A 203 -12.56 11.07 1.16
N ASP A 204 -12.18 9.82 1.46
CA ASP A 204 -12.90 8.92 2.36
C ASP A 204 -12.64 9.21 3.85
N GLY A 205 -11.74 10.14 4.16
CA GLY A 205 -11.36 10.56 5.51
C GLY A 205 -10.30 9.68 6.19
N ASP A 206 -9.55 8.90 5.44
CA ASP A 206 -8.42 8.12 5.98
C ASP A 206 -7.13 8.91 5.93
N LYS A 207 -6.36 8.83 7.00
CA LYS A 207 -5.00 9.39 7.04
C LYS A 207 -4.03 8.38 6.47
N VAL A 208 -3.45 8.70 5.32
CA VAL A 208 -2.45 7.89 4.62
C VAL A 208 -1.15 8.67 4.49
N ARG A 209 -0.08 7.99 4.06
CA ARG A 209 1.20 8.62 3.74
C ARG A 209 1.49 8.37 2.27
N LEU A 210 1.50 9.41 1.44
CA LEU A 210 1.74 9.27 0.01
C LEU A 210 3.15 9.69 -0.36
N ARG A 211 3.68 9.09 -1.42
CA ARG A 211 4.94 9.54 -2.03
C ARG A 211 4.70 10.80 -2.85
N THR A 212 5.77 11.56 -3.05
CA THR A 212 5.75 12.78 -3.86
C THR A 212 5.33 12.51 -5.30
N THR A 213 5.70 11.34 -5.86
CA THR A 213 5.32 10.95 -7.23
C THR A 213 3.81 10.75 -7.37
N ALA A 214 3.15 10.13 -6.39
CA ALA A 214 1.69 10.01 -6.35
C ALA A 214 0.98 11.36 -6.24
N LEU A 215 1.48 12.27 -5.39
CA LEU A 215 0.89 13.61 -5.22
C LEU A 215 1.11 14.52 -6.45
N ALA A 216 2.23 14.36 -7.15
CA ALA A 216 2.48 15.05 -8.41
C ALA A 216 1.52 14.59 -9.52
N THR A 217 1.00 13.37 -9.41
CA THR A 217 0.10 12.76 -10.39
C THR A 217 -1.36 13.10 -10.14
N CYS A 218 -1.80 12.99 -8.90
CA CYS A 218 -3.18 13.24 -8.50
C CYS A 218 -3.22 13.80 -7.08
N GLN A 219 -4.02 14.85 -6.88
CA GLN A 219 -4.19 15.49 -5.58
C GLN A 219 -5.35 14.90 -4.77
N ASP A 220 -6.29 14.20 -5.42
CA ASP A 220 -7.53 13.72 -4.82
C ASP A 220 -7.54 12.18 -4.78
N TRP A 221 -6.89 11.61 -3.77
CA TRP A 221 -6.85 10.15 -3.58
C TRP A 221 -8.06 9.66 -2.79
N SER A 222 -8.72 8.63 -3.31
CA SER A 222 -9.80 7.88 -2.68
C SER A 222 -9.62 6.38 -2.87
N ASP A 223 -10.39 5.55 -2.17
CA ASP A 223 -10.42 4.10 -2.36
C ASP A 223 -10.74 3.73 -3.81
N SER A 224 -11.69 4.44 -4.45
CA SER A 224 -12.09 4.16 -5.84
C SER A 224 -10.96 4.48 -6.82
N PHE A 225 -10.35 5.66 -6.68
CA PHE A 225 -9.25 6.05 -7.55
C PHE A 225 -8.04 5.11 -7.39
N PHE A 226 -7.71 4.76 -6.14
CA PHE A 226 -6.65 3.80 -5.85
C PHE A 226 -6.95 2.43 -6.47
N GLU A 227 -8.17 1.92 -6.33
CA GLU A 227 -8.62 0.66 -6.95
C GLU A 227 -8.40 0.66 -8.46
N GLU A 228 -8.81 1.73 -9.15
CA GLU A 228 -8.66 1.89 -10.60
C GLU A 228 -7.20 1.89 -11.04
N VAL A 229 -6.35 2.70 -10.39
CA VAL A 229 -4.90 2.78 -10.69
C VAL A 229 -4.25 1.41 -10.59
N VAL A 230 -4.52 0.69 -9.50
CA VAL A 230 -3.94 -0.65 -9.27
C VAL A 230 -4.51 -1.67 -10.25
N MET A 231 -5.81 -1.63 -10.56
CA MET A 231 -6.43 -2.51 -11.56
C MET A 231 -5.84 -2.32 -12.96
N ILE A 232 -5.70 -1.06 -13.41
CA ILE A 232 -5.14 -0.72 -14.72
C ILE A 232 -3.70 -1.22 -14.80
N TYR A 233 -2.88 -0.96 -13.78
CA TYR A 233 -1.50 -1.44 -13.76
C TYR A 233 -1.42 -2.97 -13.75
N ASN A 234 -2.21 -3.62 -12.89
CA ASN A 234 -2.30 -5.08 -12.81
C ASN A 234 -2.70 -5.71 -14.15
N TYR A 235 -3.63 -5.09 -14.88
CA TYR A 235 -4.01 -5.50 -16.24
C TYR A 235 -2.87 -5.31 -17.25
N ARG A 236 -2.16 -4.18 -17.20
CA ARG A 236 -0.99 -3.93 -18.08
C ARG A 236 0.11 -4.98 -17.88
N VAL A 237 0.46 -5.30 -16.63
CA VAL A 237 1.43 -6.37 -16.32
C VAL A 237 0.97 -7.70 -16.90
N GLN A 238 -0.32 -8.02 -16.77
CA GLN A 238 -0.92 -9.26 -17.28
C GLN A 238 -0.92 -9.36 -18.80
N ARG A 239 -1.09 -8.23 -19.51
CA ARG A 239 -1.01 -8.18 -20.97
C ARG A 239 0.43 -8.34 -21.45
N ASN A 240 1.36 -7.62 -20.83
CA ASN A 240 2.77 -7.64 -21.24
C ASN A 240 3.43 -9.01 -21.03
N SER A 241 3.05 -9.76 -20.00
CA SER A 241 3.57 -11.11 -19.77
C SER A 241 3.12 -12.09 -20.86
N ARG A 242 1.90 -11.97 -21.38
CA ARG A 242 1.40 -12.80 -22.48
C ARG A 242 2.18 -12.59 -23.77
N PHE A 243 2.54 -11.34 -24.08
CA PHE A 243 3.32 -11.04 -25.28
C PHE A 243 4.78 -11.51 -25.17
N ARG A 244 5.39 -11.48 -23.99
CA ARG A 244 6.75 -12.00 -23.78
C ARG A 244 6.81 -13.53 -23.91
N SER A 245 5.80 -14.23 -23.41
CA SER A 245 5.71 -15.69 -23.53
C SER A 245 5.60 -16.19 -24.97
N LEU A 246 5.01 -15.40 -25.88
CA LEU A 246 4.92 -15.76 -27.31
C LEU A 246 6.24 -15.53 -28.06
N ARG A 247 7.03 -14.52 -27.69
CA ARG A 247 8.31 -14.22 -28.36
C ARG A 247 9.45 -15.14 -27.94
N LEU A 248 9.40 -15.72 -26.75
CA LEU A 248 10.39 -16.68 -26.28
C LEU A 248 10.27 -18.06 -26.96
N HIS A 249 9.11 -18.38 -27.52
CA HIS A 249 8.87 -19.68 -28.17
C HIS A 249 9.32 -19.71 -29.64
N ASP A 250 9.58 -18.55 -30.24
CA ASP A 250 10.01 -18.39 -31.64
C ASP A 250 11.54 -18.38 -31.80
N ALA A 251 12.26 -18.29 -30.68
CA ALA A 251 13.73 -18.24 -30.65
C ALA A 251 14.37 -19.60 -30.31
N SER A 252 13.58 -20.63 -29.98
CA SER A 252 14.09 -21.96 -29.62
C SER A 252 14.16 -22.95 -30.80
N ASP A 253 13.70 -22.57 -31.99
CA ASP A 253 13.66 -23.45 -33.17
C ASP A 253 14.84 -23.24 -34.15
N TYR A 254 15.84 -22.44 -33.78
CA TYR A 254 16.99 -22.13 -34.66
C TYR A 254 18.32 -22.77 -34.25
N ASP A 255 18.32 -23.73 -33.32
CA ASP A 255 19.50 -24.55 -33.02
C ASP A 255 19.18 -26.04 -33.28
N GLN A 256 19.16 -26.43 -34.55
CA GLN A 256 19.33 -27.83 -35.00
C GLN A 256 20.29 -27.88 -36.19
#